data_AF-A0A943RUF8-F1
#
_entry.id   AF-A0A943RUF8-F1
#
_cell.length_a   1.000
_cell.length_b   1.000
_cell.length_c   1.000
_cell.angle_alpha   90.00
_cell.angle_beta   90.00
_cell.angle_gamma   90.00
#
_symmetry.space_group_name_H-M   'P 1'
#
loop_
_entity.id
_entity.type
_entity.pdbx_description
1 polymer ?
#
loop_
_entity_poly.entity_id
_entity_poly.type
_entity_poly.pdbx_seq_one_letter_code
_entity_poly.pdbx_strand_id
1 'polypeptide(L)'
;MKRLSRWSMAIVATFVLALSLVGGLAKQALADTTPVTSEAELLAAIAAAPADGSQTIVQVNADFTITAPVQVPANKNIRLMGTGTITSAMTGSNFYMFKIASGGAVTLDGATIDGNNTAFAVENRGSFTLLRGVIKNGKAKPTPGNNGVVLTTGAGAKFVMAGGTIQDSTVANALGGAVTVANGATGELRDGTIQNTTLTNQYSGSVLVRNADFTMTGGTITG
;
A
#
# COMPACT_ATOMS: atom_id res chain seq x y z
N MET A 1 -31.72 -24.08 64.76
CA MET A 1 -32.07 -24.68 63.47
C MET A 1 -32.49 -23.61 62.48
N LYS A 2 -31.65 -23.27 61.49
CA LYS A 2 -32.08 -22.72 60.19
C LYS A 2 -30.95 -23.00 59.18
N ARG A 3 -31.32 -23.72 58.13
CA ARG A 3 -30.44 -24.36 57.14
C ARG A 3 -29.92 -23.28 56.18
N LEU A 4 -28.60 -23.21 55.99
CA LEU A 4 -27.97 -22.46 54.90
C LEU A 4 -28.38 -23.12 53.57
N SER A 5 -29.19 -22.43 52.77
CA SER A 5 -29.65 -22.92 51.48
C SER A 5 -28.55 -22.75 50.42
N ARG A 6 -28.13 -23.89 49.87
CA ARG A 6 -27.28 -24.08 48.69
C ARG A 6 -27.85 -23.38 47.45
N TRP A 7 -27.70 -22.05 47.32
CA TRP A 7 -28.16 -21.32 46.13
C TRP A 7 -27.18 -20.26 45.59
N SER A 8 -25.95 -20.16 46.12
CA SER A 8 -25.00 -19.10 45.68
C SER A 8 -23.86 -19.59 44.77
N MET A 9 -23.78 -20.88 44.43
CA MET A 9 -22.72 -21.42 43.55
C MET A 9 -23.17 -21.73 42.12
N ALA A 10 -24.45 -21.55 41.78
CA ALA A 10 -24.92 -21.73 40.40
C ALA A 10 -24.77 -20.46 39.55
N ILE A 11 -24.86 -19.27 40.16
CA ILE A 11 -24.74 -17.98 39.43
C ILE A 11 -23.27 -17.63 39.14
N VAL A 12 -22.34 -18.10 39.95
CA VAL A 12 -20.90 -17.84 39.76
C VAL A 12 -20.33 -18.68 38.59
N ALA A 13 -20.87 -19.87 38.32
CA ALA A 13 -20.40 -20.71 37.22
C ALA A 13 -20.89 -20.23 35.83
N THR A 14 -22.09 -19.63 35.76
CA THR A 14 -22.61 -19.07 34.49
C THR A 14 -21.95 -17.73 34.13
N PHE A 15 -21.46 -16.98 35.12
CA PHE A 15 -20.72 -15.73 34.88
C PHE A 15 -19.28 -15.96 34.40
N VAL A 16 -18.68 -17.11 34.75
CA VAL A 16 -17.34 -17.49 34.28
C VAL A 16 -17.37 -18.04 32.84
N LEU A 17 -18.45 -18.71 32.42
CA LEU A 17 -18.59 -19.17 31.03
C LEU A 17 -18.94 -18.05 30.03
N ALA A 18 -19.64 -16.99 30.48
CA ALA A 18 -19.91 -15.84 29.63
C ALA A 18 -18.65 -14.98 29.38
N LEU A 19 -17.68 -14.97 30.29
CA LEU A 19 -16.40 -14.28 30.09
C LEU A 19 -15.42 -15.07 29.20
N SER A 20 -15.54 -16.41 29.17
CA SER A 20 -14.73 -17.24 28.25
C SER A 20 -15.20 -17.17 26.79
N LEU A 21 -16.46 -16.80 26.54
CA LEU A 21 -16.97 -16.60 25.18
C LEU A 21 -16.64 -15.21 24.60
N VAL A 22 -16.46 -14.20 25.46
CA VAL A 22 -15.98 -12.87 25.04
C VAL A 22 -14.47 -12.89 24.73
N GLY A 23 -13.72 -13.80 25.35
CA GLY A 23 -12.31 -14.05 25.01
C GLY A 23 -12.07 -14.66 23.63
N GLY A 24 -13.12 -15.20 22.98
CA GLY A 24 -13.06 -15.80 21.65
C GLY A 24 -13.43 -14.88 20.49
N LEU A 25 -14.01 -13.71 20.75
CA LEU A 25 -14.39 -12.73 19.72
C LEU A 25 -13.57 -11.43 19.74
N ALA A 26 -12.56 -11.33 20.61
CA ALA A 26 -11.64 -10.21 20.66
C ALA A 26 -10.17 -10.70 20.59
N LYS A 27 -9.83 -11.45 19.54
CA LYS A 27 -8.49 -11.37 18.96
C LYS A 27 -8.48 -10.33 17.84
N GLN A 28 -9.06 -9.16 18.07
CA GLN A 28 -8.42 -7.98 17.52
C GLN A 28 -7.22 -7.76 18.41
N ALA A 29 -6.08 -8.36 18.02
CA ALA A 29 -4.81 -7.97 18.61
C ALA A 29 -4.80 -6.44 18.64
N LEU A 30 -4.56 -5.83 19.81
CA LEU A 30 -4.12 -4.45 19.81
C LEU A 30 -2.91 -4.46 18.88
N ALA A 31 -3.09 -3.95 17.67
CA ALA A 31 -2.00 -3.86 16.72
C ALA A 31 -0.91 -3.11 17.47
N ASP A 32 0.29 -3.67 17.50
CA ASP A 32 1.44 -2.94 17.98
C ASP A 32 1.55 -1.70 17.09
N THR A 33 1.03 -0.56 17.59
CA THR A 33 0.96 0.70 16.85
C THR A 33 2.26 1.48 16.99
N THR A 34 3.33 0.84 17.50
CA THR A 34 4.66 1.45 17.52
C THR A 34 5.01 1.86 16.09
N PRO A 35 5.27 3.16 15.84
CA PRO A 35 5.64 3.60 14.51
C PRO A 35 6.92 2.93 14.07
N VAL A 36 6.95 2.47 12.82
CA VAL A 36 8.20 2.06 12.20
C VAL A 36 9.05 3.29 11.91
N THR A 37 10.33 3.16 12.20
CA THR A 37 11.36 4.20 12.08
C THR A 37 12.50 3.77 11.16
N SER A 38 12.45 2.56 10.62
CA SER A 38 13.50 2.02 9.75
C SER A 38 12.96 1.03 8.71
N GLU A 39 13.77 0.78 7.67
CA GLU A 39 13.51 -0.26 6.66
C GLU A 39 13.33 -1.65 7.31
N ALA A 40 14.16 -1.99 8.29
CA ALA A 40 14.10 -3.28 8.97
C ALA A 40 12.77 -3.49 9.71
N GLU A 41 12.28 -2.46 10.39
CA GLU A 41 11.00 -2.51 11.11
C GLU A 41 9.81 -2.60 10.15
N LEU A 42 9.84 -1.86 9.03
CA LEU A 42 8.82 -1.98 7.99
C LEU A 42 8.77 -3.41 7.42
N LEU A 43 9.92 -4.00 7.09
CA LEU A 43 10.00 -5.37 6.57
C LEU A 43 9.53 -6.39 7.61
N ALA A 44 9.88 -6.21 8.88
CA ALA A 44 9.41 -7.05 9.98
C ALA A 44 7.88 -6.99 10.14
N ALA A 45 7.29 -5.80 10.05
CA ALA A 45 5.84 -5.62 10.12
C ALA A 45 5.11 -6.33 8.97
N ILE A 46 5.65 -6.26 7.75
CA ILE A 46 5.08 -6.97 6.58
C ILE A 46 5.21 -8.49 6.75
N ALA A 47 6.35 -8.97 7.25
CA ALA A 47 6.56 -10.39 7.50
C ALA A 47 5.59 -10.93 8.56
N ALA A 48 5.39 -10.18 9.65
CA ALA A 48 4.50 -10.53 10.75
C ALA A 48 3.00 -10.43 10.43
N ALA A 49 2.61 -9.66 9.39
CA ALA A 49 1.23 -9.54 8.97
C ALA A 49 0.58 -10.91 8.72
N PRO A 50 -0.70 -11.14 9.08
CA PRO A 50 -1.37 -12.41 8.81
C PRO A 50 -1.36 -12.77 7.32
N ALA A 51 -1.26 -14.07 7.02
CA ALA A 51 -1.33 -14.60 5.65
C ALA A 51 -2.76 -15.01 5.24
N ASP A 52 -3.77 -14.62 6.03
CA ASP A 52 -5.20 -14.88 5.77
C ASP A 52 -5.90 -13.70 5.06
N GLY A 53 -5.14 -12.69 4.65
CA GLY A 53 -5.64 -11.48 4.00
C GLY A 53 -6.16 -10.39 4.96
N SER A 54 -6.14 -10.64 6.28
CA SER A 54 -6.48 -9.62 7.28
C SER A 54 -5.56 -8.41 7.17
N GLN A 55 -6.14 -7.22 7.30
CA GLN A 55 -5.38 -5.98 7.19
C GLN A 55 -4.47 -5.76 8.41
N THR A 56 -3.19 -5.54 8.16
CA THR A 56 -2.22 -5.05 9.14
C THR A 56 -1.99 -3.56 8.91
N ILE A 57 -2.18 -2.76 9.97
CA ILE A 57 -1.85 -1.33 9.96
C ILE A 57 -0.39 -1.18 10.37
N VAL A 58 0.39 -0.48 9.55
CA VAL A 58 1.78 -0.12 9.83
C VAL A 58 1.85 1.40 9.95
N GLN A 59 2.24 1.90 11.13
CA GLN A 59 2.33 3.33 11.41
C GLN A 59 3.66 3.88 10.90
N VAL A 60 3.62 4.74 9.90
CA VAL A 60 4.78 5.42 9.29
C VAL A 60 4.71 6.90 9.69
N ASN A 61 5.25 7.22 10.87
CA ASN A 61 5.24 8.58 11.42
C ASN A 61 6.63 9.24 11.46
N ALA A 62 7.68 8.47 11.14
CA ALA A 62 9.04 8.95 11.02
C ALA A 62 9.50 8.85 9.57
N ASP A 63 10.47 9.69 9.20
CA ASP A 63 11.15 9.60 7.92
C ASP A 63 12.27 8.56 7.99
N PHE A 64 12.36 7.71 6.98
CA PHE A 64 13.45 6.76 6.84
C PHE A 64 13.70 6.40 5.38
N THR A 65 14.87 5.85 5.12
CA THR A 65 15.26 5.41 3.78
C THR A 65 15.10 3.90 3.61
N ILE A 66 14.80 3.46 2.39
CA ILE A 66 14.91 2.05 1.99
C ILE A 66 16.03 1.88 0.97
N THR A 67 16.75 0.78 1.07
CA THR A 67 17.91 0.45 0.22
C THR A 67 17.62 -0.69 -0.75
N ALA A 68 16.49 -1.37 -0.58
CA ALA A 68 15.99 -2.40 -1.48
C ALA A 68 14.46 -2.30 -1.68
N PRO A 69 13.91 -2.92 -2.75
CA PRO A 69 12.47 -3.01 -2.93
C PRO A 69 11.77 -3.71 -1.77
N VAL A 70 10.75 -3.07 -1.21
CA VAL A 70 9.84 -3.64 -0.23
C VAL A 70 8.89 -4.60 -0.94
N GLN A 71 9.05 -5.89 -0.65
CA GLN A 71 8.21 -6.96 -1.20
C GLN A 71 6.96 -7.13 -0.33
N VAL A 72 5.78 -7.08 -0.95
CA VAL A 72 4.50 -7.43 -0.31
C VAL A 72 4.01 -8.73 -0.95
N PRO A 73 4.20 -9.88 -0.27
CA PRO A 73 3.80 -11.19 -0.77
C PRO A 73 2.29 -11.35 -0.98
N ALA A 74 1.92 -12.43 -1.68
CA ALA A 74 0.53 -12.87 -1.78
C ALA A 74 -0.09 -13.05 -0.39
N ASN A 75 -1.39 -12.78 -0.28
CA ASN A 75 -2.21 -12.90 0.93
C ASN A 75 -1.80 -11.96 2.09
N LYS A 76 -0.87 -11.02 1.87
CA LYS A 76 -0.58 -9.93 2.81
C LYS A 76 -1.41 -8.70 2.45
N ASN A 77 -1.97 -8.05 3.45
CA ASN A 77 -2.76 -6.83 3.29
C ASN A 77 -2.24 -5.75 4.24
N ILE A 78 -1.50 -4.78 3.70
CA ILE A 78 -0.76 -3.79 4.47
C ILE A 78 -1.38 -2.42 4.27
N ARG A 79 -1.70 -1.71 5.35
CA ARG A 79 -2.10 -0.30 5.32
C ARG A 79 -1.00 0.54 5.94
N LEU A 80 -0.32 1.33 5.12
CA LEU A 80 0.68 2.31 5.56
C LEU A 80 -0.05 3.58 5.96
N MET A 81 -0.14 3.83 7.27
CA MET A 81 -0.84 4.97 7.84
C MET A 81 0.15 5.91 8.52
N GLY A 82 -0.05 7.22 8.42
CA GLY A 82 0.79 8.21 9.11
C GLY A 82 1.15 9.38 8.23
N THR A 83 2.21 10.11 8.60
CA THR A 83 2.67 11.32 7.89
C THR A 83 4.15 11.30 7.54
N GLY A 84 4.86 10.21 7.88
CA GLY A 84 6.28 10.05 7.59
C GLY A 84 6.55 9.77 6.12
N THR A 85 7.82 9.93 5.74
CA THR A 85 8.32 9.75 4.37
C THR A 85 9.23 8.53 4.29
N ILE A 86 8.88 7.61 3.40
CA ILE A 86 9.74 6.51 2.96
C ILE A 86 10.50 7.01 1.74
N THR A 87 11.81 7.19 1.87
CA THR A 87 12.66 7.78 0.82
C THR A 87 13.52 6.71 0.17
N SER A 88 13.62 6.71 -1.16
CA SER A 88 14.56 5.82 -1.86
C SER A 88 16.01 6.22 -1.57
N ALA A 89 16.80 5.26 -1.09
CA ALA A 89 18.26 5.24 -1.11
C ALA A 89 18.80 4.07 -1.95
N MET A 90 17.95 3.47 -2.79
CA MET A 90 18.33 2.36 -3.66
C MET A 90 19.39 2.83 -4.67
N THR A 91 20.43 2.00 -4.85
CA THR A 91 21.44 2.18 -5.89
C THR A 91 21.33 1.04 -6.90
N GLY A 92 21.56 1.34 -8.19
CA GLY A 92 21.54 0.34 -9.26
C GLY A 92 20.21 0.18 -9.98
N SER A 93 19.95 -1.02 -10.50
CA SER A 93 18.82 -1.35 -11.39
C SER A 93 17.51 -1.67 -10.65
N ASN A 94 17.37 -1.28 -9.38
CA ASN A 94 16.13 -1.50 -8.64
C ASN A 94 15.16 -0.35 -8.93
N PHE A 95 14.06 -0.68 -9.60
CA PHE A 95 13.24 0.34 -10.24
C PHE A 95 12.04 0.78 -9.41
N TYR A 96 11.57 -0.05 -8.49
CA TYR A 96 10.35 0.21 -7.72
C TYR A 96 10.62 0.05 -6.23
N MET A 97 10.21 1.04 -5.45
CA MET A 97 10.29 1.03 -3.99
C MET A 97 9.42 -0.07 -3.39
N PHE A 98 8.22 -0.27 -3.92
CA PHE A 98 7.29 -1.31 -3.50
C PHE A 98 6.98 -2.25 -4.65
N LYS A 99 6.98 -3.55 -4.35
CA LYS A 99 6.55 -4.61 -5.26
C LYS A 99 5.44 -5.42 -4.61
N ILE A 100 4.25 -5.32 -5.19
CA ILE A 100 3.05 -5.99 -4.67
C ILE A 100 2.80 -7.21 -5.54
N ALA A 101 2.95 -8.40 -4.95
CA ALA A 101 2.70 -9.66 -5.63
C ALA A 101 1.19 -9.83 -5.95
N SER A 102 0.88 -10.72 -6.90
CA SER A 102 -0.51 -11.13 -7.11
C SER A 102 -1.10 -11.72 -5.82
N GLY A 103 -2.32 -11.31 -5.48
CA GLY A 103 -2.96 -11.61 -4.19
C GLY A 103 -2.46 -10.80 -3.00
N GLY A 104 -1.44 -9.96 -3.16
CA GLY A 104 -0.99 -8.99 -2.15
C GLY A 104 -1.76 -7.68 -2.25
N ALA A 105 -1.83 -6.93 -1.14
CA ALA A 105 -2.52 -5.64 -1.09
C ALA A 105 -1.73 -4.60 -0.28
N VAL A 106 -1.66 -3.37 -0.82
CA VAL A 106 -1.13 -2.20 -0.12
C VAL A 106 -2.13 -1.04 -0.20
N THR A 107 -2.40 -0.43 0.94
CA THR A 107 -3.12 0.84 1.03
C THR A 107 -2.18 1.92 1.55
N LEU A 108 -1.95 2.98 0.77
CA LEU A 108 -1.20 4.17 1.20
C LEU A 108 -2.17 5.22 1.74
N ASP A 109 -2.17 5.38 3.06
CA ASP A 109 -3.13 6.20 3.79
C ASP A 109 -2.45 7.27 4.65
N GLY A 110 -1.88 8.27 3.97
CA GLY A 110 -1.27 9.46 4.58
C GLY A 110 0.25 9.52 4.45
N ALA A 111 0.93 8.38 4.54
CA ALA A 111 2.38 8.33 4.40
C ALA A 111 2.85 8.77 3.01
N THR A 112 4.09 9.24 2.92
CA THR A 112 4.73 9.66 1.67
C THR A 112 5.69 8.59 1.16
N ILE A 113 5.61 8.30 -0.14
CA ILE A 113 6.64 7.55 -0.87
C ILE A 113 7.41 8.55 -1.73
N ASP A 114 8.68 8.78 -1.41
CA ASP A 114 9.57 9.67 -2.14
C ASP A 114 10.57 8.85 -2.96
N GLY A 115 10.38 8.83 -4.28
CA GLY A 115 11.28 8.17 -5.22
C GLY A 115 12.69 8.77 -5.24
N ASN A 116 12.89 9.94 -4.63
CA ASN A 116 14.15 10.66 -4.52
C ASN A 116 14.89 10.81 -5.86
N ASN A 117 14.13 10.88 -6.95
CA ASN A 117 14.63 10.87 -8.32
C ASN A 117 15.53 9.67 -8.69
N THR A 118 15.51 8.59 -7.89
CA THR A 118 16.34 7.39 -8.06
C THR A 118 15.51 6.13 -8.33
N ALA A 119 14.24 6.11 -7.92
CA ALA A 119 13.32 5.01 -8.15
C ALA A 119 11.91 5.47 -8.55
N PHE A 120 11.17 4.56 -9.18
CA PHE A 120 9.72 4.60 -9.23
C PHE A 120 9.12 4.06 -7.92
N ALA A 121 7.86 4.34 -7.69
CA ALA A 121 7.22 4.08 -6.41
C ALA A 121 6.72 2.64 -6.30
N VAL A 122 5.87 2.20 -7.23
CA VAL A 122 5.12 0.93 -7.06
C VAL A 122 5.06 0.12 -8.35
N GLU A 123 5.46 -1.15 -8.27
CA GLU A 123 5.07 -2.19 -9.22
C GLU A 123 3.98 -3.06 -8.57
N ASN A 124 2.78 -3.02 -9.13
CA ASN A 124 1.61 -3.67 -8.59
C ASN A 124 1.10 -4.79 -9.51
N ARG A 125 1.12 -6.03 -9.01
CA ARG A 125 0.45 -7.19 -9.60
C ARG A 125 -0.74 -7.69 -8.76
N GLY A 126 -1.00 -7.05 -7.62
CA GLY A 126 -2.10 -7.33 -6.71
C GLY A 126 -3.02 -6.12 -6.62
N SER A 127 -3.29 -5.63 -5.40
CA SER A 127 -4.11 -4.45 -5.16
C SER A 127 -3.30 -3.29 -4.57
N PHE A 128 -3.36 -2.13 -5.19
CA PHE A 128 -2.79 -0.89 -4.66
C PHE A 128 -3.86 0.19 -4.54
N THR A 129 -4.03 0.74 -3.34
CA THR A 129 -4.98 1.82 -3.06
C THR A 129 -4.27 3.04 -2.50
N LEU A 130 -4.47 4.20 -3.12
CA LEU A 130 -4.02 5.51 -2.63
C LEU A 130 -5.22 6.26 -2.04
N LEU A 131 -5.14 6.61 -0.75
CA LEU A 131 -6.20 7.34 -0.02
C LEU A 131 -5.80 8.78 0.27
N ARG A 132 -4.85 9.00 1.18
CA ARG A 132 -4.42 10.34 1.63
C ARG A 132 -2.92 10.56 1.50
N GLY A 133 -2.20 9.58 0.97
CA GLY A 133 -0.74 9.63 0.84
C GLY A 133 -0.27 10.47 -0.33
N VAL A 134 1.06 10.67 -0.38
CA VAL A 134 1.75 11.35 -1.47
C VAL A 134 2.76 10.42 -2.10
N ILE A 135 2.80 10.38 -3.42
CA ILE A 135 3.86 9.76 -4.20
C ILE A 135 4.55 10.88 -4.97
N LYS A 136 5.85 11.07 -4.77
CA LYS A 136 6.59 12.19 -5.40
C LYS A 136 7.99 11.80 -5.86
N ASN A 137 8.56 12.64 -6.71
CA ASN A 137 9.94 12.51 -7.23
C ASN A 137 10.23 11.14 -7.84
N GLY A 138 9.22 10.54 -8.48
CA GLY A 138 9.35 9.24 -9.11
C GLY A 138 10.16 9.34 -10.40
N LYS A 139 11.39 8.82 -10.40
CA LYS A 139 12.27 8.77 -11.58
C LYS A 139 13.19 7.57 -11.46
N ALA A 140 13.15 6.67 -12.43
CA ALA A 140 14.07 5.55 -12.52
C ALA A 140 14.88 5.62 -13.82
N LYS A 141 16.04 4.96 -13.84
CA LYS A 141 16.81 4.76 -15.06
C LYS A 141 15.96 4.05 -16.12
N PRO A 142 15.98 4.49 -17.40
CA PRO A 142 15.26 3.78 -18.45
C PRO A 142 15.69 2.32 -18.54
N THR A 143 14.73 1.40 -18.51
CA THR A 143 14.97 -0.04 -18.64
C THR A 143 13.71 -0.70 -19.22
N PRO A 144 13.86 -1.65 -20.16
CA PRO A 144 12.72 -2.37 -20.74
C PRO A 144 11.82 -2.97 -19.67
N GLY A 145 10.51 -2.72 -19.78
CA GLY A 145 9.50 -3.20 -18.82
C GLY A 145 9.12 -2.20 -17.72
N ASN A 146 9.92 -1.16 -17.49
CA ASN A 146 9.55 -0.08 -16.58
C ASN A 146 8.68 0.95 -17.28
N ASN A 147 7.41 1.00 -16.89
CA ASN A 147 6.44 1.79 -17.62
C ASN A 147 5.76 2.87 -16.76
N GLY A 148 6.21 3.16 -15.55
CA GLY A 148 5.67 4.32 -14.82
C GLY A 148 6.07 4.43 -13.36
N VAL A 149 5.74 5.55 -12.73
CA VAL A 149 5.99 5.76 -11.29
C VAL A 149 5.13 4.81 -10.46
N VAL A 150 3.87 4.64 -10.83
CA VAL A 150 2.98 3.59 -10.36
C VAL A 150 2.59 2.73 -11.56
N LEU A 151 3.14 1.52 -11.64
CA LEU A 151 2.78 0.52 -12.64
C LEU A 151 1.83 -0.50 -12.03
N THR A 152 0.66 -0.68 -12.62
CA THR A 152 -0.24 -1.81 -12.32
C THR A 152 -0.37 -2.70 -13.54
N THR A 153 -0.04 -3.98 -13.40
CA THR A 153 0.05 -4.89 -14.56
C THR A 153 -0.35 -6.31 -14.22
N GLY A 154 -1.02 -6.98 -15.17
CA GLY A 154 -1.43 -8.37 -15.08
C GLY A 154 -2.92 -8.53 -14.76
N ALA A 155 -3.49 -9.65 -15.22
CA ALA A 155 -4.89 -9.98 -14.96
C ALA A 155 -5.18 -10.03 -13.45
N GLY A 156 -6.24 -9.35 -13.02
CA GLY A 156 -6.62 -9.25 -11.62
C GLY A 156 -5.86 -8.20 -10.80
N ALA A 157 -4.83 -7.55 -11.37
CA ALA A 157 -4.17 -6.43 -10.70
C ALA A 157 -5.07 -5.19 -10.74
N LYS A 158 -5.14 -4.46 -9.62
CA LYS A 158 -6.03 -3.32 -9.43
C LYS A 158 -5.32 -2.13 -8.80
N PHE A 159 -5.48 -0.97 -9.40
CA PHE A 159 -5.12 0.32 -8.83
C PHE A 159 -6.37 1.15 -8.52
N VAL A 160 -6.44 1.72 -7.32
CA VAL A 160 -7.47 2.68 -6.95
C VAL A 160 -6.82 3.92 -6.37
N MET A 161 -7.14 5.08 -6.91
CA MET A 161 -6.83 6.38 -6.33
C MET A 161 -8.13 7.02 -5.88
N ALA A 162 -8.36 7.04 -4.57
CA ALA A 162 -9.54 7.62 -3.94
C ALA A 162 -9.20 8.88 -3.13
N GLY A 163 -8.12 9.55 -3.53
CA GLY A 163 -7.56 10.74 -2.91
C GLY A 163 -6.03 10.75 -3.06
N GLY A 164 -5.37 11.61 -2.28
CA GLY A 164 -3.91 11.73 -2.28
C GLY A 164 -3.36 12.38 -3.54
N THR A 165 -2.03 12.36 -3.68
CA THR A 165 -1.34 13.04 -4.77
C THR A 165 -0.23 12.19 -5.35
N ILE A 166 -0.13 12.16 -6.69
CA ILE A 166 1.03 11.66 -7.43
C ILE A 166 1.61 12.87 -8.16
N GLN A 167 2.82 13.27 -7.81
CA GLN A 167 3.43 14.49 -8.33
C GLN A 167 4.90 14.35 -8.68
N ASP A 168 5.43 15.35 -9.38
CA ASP A 168 6.85 15.54 -9.66
C ASP A 168 7.50 14.25 -10.23
N SER A 169 6.80 13.66 -11.18
CA SER A 169 7.14 12.37 -11.79
C SER A 169 7.92 12.60 -13.07
N THR A 170 9.05 11.90 -13.26
CA THR A 170 9.82 11.93 -14.51
C THR A 170 9.86 10.54 -15.12
N VAL A 171 9.25 10.38 -16.29
CA VAL A 171 9.24 9.12 -17.04
C VAL A 171 10.02 9.28 -18.34
N ALA A 172 11.18 8.64 -18.37
CA ALA A 172 12.08 8.64 -19.52
C ALA A 172 12.00 7.33 -20.35
N ASN A 173 11.12 6.40 -19.99
CA ASN A 173 10.82 5.20 -20.78
C ASN A 173 9.72 5.50 -21.81
N ALA A 174 9.79 4.85 -22.97
CA ALA A 174 8.65 4.80 -23.89
C ALA A 174 7.51 4.00 -23.24
N LEU A 175 6.27 4.28 -23.63
CA LEU A 175 5.10 3.57 -23.11
C LEU A 175 4.99 3.68 -21.58
N GLY A 176 5.16 4.87 -21.02
CA GLY A 176 4.96 5.06 -19.59
C GLY A 176 4.27 6.35 -19.14
N GLY A 177 4.08 6.47 -17.83
CA GLY A 177 3.37 7.58 -17.21
C GLY A 177 3.58 7.67 -15.70
N ALA A 178 3.08 8.73 -15.06
CA ALA A 178 3.03 8.78 -13.60
C ALA A 178 2.20 7.60 -13.07
N VAL A 179 1.09 7.30 -13.74
CA VAL A 179 0.33 6.06 -13.56
C VAL A 179 0.28 5.29 -14.88
N THR A 180 0.58 4.00 -14.83
CA THR A 180 0.42 3.09 -15.97
C THR A 180 -0.37 1.86 -15.57
N VAL A 181 -1.42 1.55 -16.33
CA VAL A 181 -2.26 0.36 -16.14
C VAL A 181 -2.20 -0.49 -17.41
N ALA A 182 -1.80 -1.75 -17.28
CA ALA A 182 -1.51 -2.57 -18.45
C ALA A 182 -1.82 -4.07 -18.29
N ASN A 183 -1.89 -4.76 -19.43
CA ASN A 183 -1.85 -6.24 -19.52
C ASN A 183 -2.95 -6.94 -18.68
N GLY A 184 -4.21 -6.52 -18.83
CA GLY A 184 -5.39 -7.08 -18.16
C GLY A 184 -5.66 -6.51 -16.77
N ALA A 185 -4.89 -5.50 -16.36
CA ALA A 185 -5.13 -4.78 -15.11
C ALA A 185 -6.30 -3.79 -15.19
N THR A 186 -6.73 -3.33 -14.02
CA THR A 186 -7.75 -2.29 -13.87
C THR A 186 -7.23 -1.11 -13.06
N GLY A 187 -7.62 0.10 -13.45
CA GLY A 187 -7.34 1.33 -12.73
C GLY A 187 -8.61 2.14 -12.47
N GLU A 188 -8.66 2.79 -11.31
CA GLU A 188 -9.75 3.67 -10.95
C GLU A 188 -9.20 4.98 -10.35
N LEU A 189 -9.60 6.12 -10.91
CA LEU A 189 -9.40 7.44 -10.32
C LEU A 189 -10.75 7.97 -9.85
N ARG A 190 -10.98 7.92 -8.54
CA ARG A 190 -12.22 8.34 -7.88
C ARG A 190 -12.08 9.73 -7.26
N ASP A 191 -10.88 10.06 -6.77
CA ASP A 191 -10.52 11.38 -6.24
C ASP A 191 -8.98 11.51 -6.19
N GLY A 192 -8.46 12.70 -5.89
CA GLY A 192 -7.04 13.01 -5.79
C GLY A 192 -6.45 13.68 -7.04
N THR A 193 -5.14 13.91 -7.03
CA THR A 193 -4.45 14.66 -8.09
C THR A 193 -3.23 13.93 -8.63
N ILE A 194 -3.14 13.82 -9.96
CA ILE A 194 -1.92 13.44 -10.68
C ILE A 194 -1.41 14.70 -11.39
N GLN A 195 -0.20 15.17 -11.06
CA GLN A 195 0.32 16.44 -11.57
C GLN A 195 1.82 16.42 -11.82
N ASN A 196 2.32 17.45 -12.51
CA ASN A 196 3.75 17.68 -12.74
C ASN A 196 4.47 16.45 -13.29
N THR A 197 3.94 15.88 -14.38
CA THR A 197 4.54 14.71 -15.02
C THR A 197 5.43 15.14 -16.18
N THR A 198 6.74 15.00 -16.00
CA THR A 198 7.73 15.20 -17.06
C THR A 198 7.90 13.93 -17.87
N LEU A 199 7.55 13.99 -19.17
CA LEU A 199 7.71 12.89 -20.12
C LEU A 199 8.82 13.24 -21.11
N THR A 200 9.85 12.40 -21.22
CA THR A 200 11.00 12.66 -22.10
C THR A 200 11.17 11.61 -23.19
N ASN A 201 10.13 10.82 -23.46
CA ASN A 201 10.14 9.71 -24.42
C ASN A 201 8.73 9.53 -25.03
N GLN A 202 8.65 8.89 -26.20
CA GLN A 202 7.41 8.74 -26.98
C GLN A 202 6.41 7.72 -26.40
N TYR A 203 5.16 7.84 -26.85
CA TYR A 203 4.03 6.95 -26.48
C TYR A 203 3.69 6.96 -24.98
N SER A 204 3.88 8.12 -24.34
CA SER A 204 3.73 8.31 -22.90
C SER A 204 2.66 9.35 -22.57
N GLY A 205 2.14 9.32 -21.34
CA GLY A 205 1.13 10.26 -20.83
C GLY A 205 1.14 10.30 -19.30
N SER A 206 0.54 11.31 -18.66
CA SER A 206 0.45 11.33 -17.18
C SER A 206 -0.24 10.07 -16.64
N VAL A 207 -1.28 9.62 -17.36
CA VAL A 207 -1.88 8.30 -17.21
C VAL A 207 -1.78 7.55 -18.53
N LEU A 208 -1.24 6.33 -18.51
CA LEU A 208 -1.17 5.45 -19.68
C LEU A 208 -1.95 4.16 -19.43
N VAL A 209 -2.80 3.79 -20.39
CA VAL A 209 -3.61 2.57 -20.35
C VAL A 209 -3.28 1.71 -21.57
N ARG A 210 -2.90 0.44 -21.36
CA ARG A 210 -2.48 -0.45 -22.45
C ARG A 210 -2.98 -1.89 -22.27
N ASN A 211 -3.95 -2.30 -23.08
CA ASN A 211 -4.62 -3.60 -22.94
C ASN A 211 -5.15 -3.79 -21.51
N ALA A 212 -5.88 -2.79 -21.02
CA ALA A 212 -6.35 -2.66 -19.64
C ALA A 212 -7.52 -1.68 -19.60
N ASP A 213 -8.22 -1.64 -18.47
CA ASP A 213 -9.31 -0.69 -18.24
C ASP A 213 -8.90 0.38 -17.23
N PHE A 214 -9.32 1.62 -17.48
CA PHE A 214 -9.16 2.71 -16.53
C PHE A 214 -10.44 3.53 -16.47
N THR A 215 -11.02 3.64 -15.27
CA THR A 215 -12.24 4.41 -15.03
C THR A 215 -11.91 5.65 -14.20
N MET A 216 -12.26 6.83 -14.71
CA MET A 216 -12.17 8.09 -13.97
C MET A 216 -13.58 8.56 -13.61
N THR A 217 -13.86 8.69 -12.32
CA THR A 217 -15.15 9.16 -11.76
C THR A 217 -15.01 10.45 -10.96
N GLY A 218 -13.78 10.87 -10.68
CA GLY A 218 -13.44 12.13 -10.03
C GLY A 218 -11.93 12.37 -10.11
N GLY A 219 -11.43 13.30 -9.28
CA GLY A 219 -10.02 13.68 -9.25
C GLY A 219 -9.57 14.59 -10.41
N THR A 220 -8.28 14.89 -10.44
CA THR A 220 -7.65 15.79 -11.42
C THR A 220 -6.38 15.17 -12.00
N ILE A 221 -6.18 15.32 -13.31
CA ILE A 221 -4.92 15.01 -13.99
C ILE A 221 -4.43 16.28 -14.68
N THR A 222 -3.23 16.74 -14.33
CA THR A 222 -2.56 17.85 -15.01
C THR A 222 -1.21 17.41 -15.57
N GLY A 223 -0.85 17.98 -16.72
CA GLY A 223 0.44 17.76 -17.39
C GLY A 223 1.40 18.89 -17.09
#